data_AF-A0A845ZIH8-F1
#
_entry.id   AF-A0A845ZIH8-F1
#
_cell.length_a   1.000
_cell.length_b   1.000
_cell.length_c   1.000
_cell.angle_alpha   90.00
_cell.angle_beta   90.00
_cell.angle_gamma   90.00
#
_symmetry.space_group_name_H-M   'P 1'
#
loop_
_entity.id
_entity.type
_entity.pdbx_description
1 polymer ?
#
loop_
_entity_poly.entity_id
_entity_poly.type
_entity_poly.pdbx_seq_one_letter_code
_entity_poly.pdbx_strand_id
1 'polypeptide(L)' 'STAPLDDWAITGQREVYRALNLPTAPFVSALQYTRDRACSPRDMSPQALVEFWAYLDYLIHSFS' A
#
# COMPACT_ATOMS: atom_id res chain seq x y z
N SER A 1 3.05 -6.33 12.30
CA SER A 1 2.29 -7.42 11.65
C SER A 1 1.40 -6.80 10.60
N THR A 2 1.00 -7.55 9.57
CA THR A 2 0.16 -7.05 8.47
C THR A 2 -1.33 -7.27 8.68
N ALA A 3 -1.73 -7.97 9.75
CA ALA A 3 -3.11 -8.41 9.97
C ALA A 3 -4.19 -7.32 9.76
N PRO A 4 -4.04 -6.05 10.22
CA PRO A 4 -5.03 -5.03 9.92
C PRO A 4 -5.20 -4.73 8.42
N LEU A 5 -4.12 -4.81 7.63
CA LEU A 5 -4.19 -4.65 6.17
C LEU A 5 -4.86 -5.87 5.53
N ASP A 6 -4.54 -7.06 6.01
CA ASP A 6 -5.12 -8.31 5.53
C ASP A 6 -6.64 -8.33 5.77
N ASP A 7 -7.07 -8.04 6.99
CA ASP A 7 -8.45 -8.17 7.43
C ASP A 7 -9.36 -7.08 6.84
N TRP A 8 -8.85 -5.86 6.67
CA TRP A 8 -9.71 -4.70 6.34
C TRP A 8 -9.47 -4.10 4.95
N ALA A 9 -8.29 -4.29 4.36
CA ALA A 9 -7.94 -3.67 3.09
C ALA A 9 -7.78 -4.67 1.94
N ILE A 10 -7.28 -5.88 2.21
CA ILE A 10 -6.97 -6.88 1.17
C ILE A 10 -8.09 -7.90 1.01
N THR A 11 -8.62 -8.42 2.12
CA THR A 11 -9.66 -9.45 2.07
C THR A 11 -10.91 -8.92 1.37
N GLY A 12 -11.29 -9.54 0.24
CA GLY A 12 -12.48 -9.18 -0.56
C GLY A 12 -12.31 -7.99 -1.50
N GLN A 13 -11.14 -7.34 -1.51
CA GLN A 13 -10.90 -6.13 -2.31
C GLN A 13 -11.05 -6.38 -3.81
N ARG A 14 -10.51 -7.48 -4.32
CA ARG A 14 -10.54 -7.82 -5.75
C ARG A 14 -11.96 -8.00 -6.26
N GLU A 15 -12.81 -8.66 -5.48
CA GLU A 15 -14.22 -8.87 -5.77
C GLU A 15 -14.98 -7.55 -5.83
N VAL A 16 -14.77 -6.68 -4.83
CA VAL A 16 -15.40 -5.36 -4.78
C VAL A 16 -14.97 -4.48 -5.95
N TYR A 17 -13.67 -4.42 -6.25
CA TYR A 17 -13.16 -3.56 -7.32
C TYR A 17 -13.66 -4.04 -8.68
N ARG A 18 -13.69 -5.36 -8.89
CA ARG A 18 -14.29 -5.94 -10.10
C ARG A 18 -15.78 -5.62 -10.22
N ALA A 19 -16.55 -5.77 -9.14
CA ALA A 19 -17.98 -5.50 -9.14
C ALA A 19 -18.31 -4.03 -9.46
N LEU A 20 -17.43 -3.11 -9.06
CA LEU A 20 -17.57 -1.68 -9.28
C LEU A 20 -16.83 -1.15 -10.53
N ASN A 21 -16.23 -2.04 -11.34
CA ASN A 21 -15.39 -1.68 -12.49
C ASN A 21 -14.26 -0.69 -12.14
N LEU A 22 -13.65 -0.85 -10.97
CA LEU A 22 -12.53 -0.04 -10.52
C LEU A 22 -11.20 -0.71 -10.96
N PRO A 23 -10.38 -0.05 -11.79
CA PRO A 23 -9.06 -0.56 -12.11
C PRO A 23 -8.15 -0.50 -10.89
N THR A 24 -7.28 -1.49 -10.70
CA THR A 24 -6.30 -1.51 -9.59
C THR A 24 -5.10 -0.58 -9.85
N ALA A 25 -4.76 -0.33 -11.12
CA ALA A 25 -3.56 0.45 -11.48
C ALA A 25 -3.50 1.85 -10.84
N PRO A 26 -4.58 2.66 -10.79
CA PRO A 26 -4.54 3.95 -10.11
C PRO A 26 -4.23 3.87 -8.61
N PHE A 27 -4.69 2.81 -7.93
CA PHE A 27 -4.41 2.60 -6.50
C PHE A 27 -2.93 2.23 -6.31
N VAL A 28 -2.40 1.33 -7.14
CA VAL A 28 -0.98 0.99 -7.13
C VAL A 28 -0.11 2.22 -7.39
N SER A 29 -0.45 3.05 -8.37
CA SER A 29 0.29 4.29 -8.66
C SER A 29 0.28 5.28 -7.49
N ALA A 30 -0.85 5.42 -6.79
CA ALA A 30 -0.94 6.30 -5.62
C ALA A 30 -0.06 5.81 -4.44
N LEU A 31 -0.04 4.49 -4.21
CA LEU A 31 0.80 3.87 -3.18
C LEU A 31 2.28 3.99 -3.54
N GLN A 32 2.66 3.75 -4.79
CA GLN A 32 4.03 3.94 -5.30
C GLN A 32 4.50 5.38 -5.12
N TYR A 33 3.67 6.36 -5.52
CA TYR A 33 4.00 7.77 -5.32
C TYR A 33 4.27 8.10 -3.84
N THR A 34 3.44 7.59 -2.94
CA THR A 34 3.60 7.81 -1.50
C THR A 34 4.90 7.20 -0.97
N ARG A 35 5.21 5.98 -1.41
CA ARG A 35 6.45 5.27 -1.07
C ARG A 35 7.68 6.05 -1.53
N ASP A 36 7.72 6.39 -2.81
CA ASP A 36 8.87 7.03 -3.45
C ASP A 36 9.11 8.46 -2.94
N ARG A 37 8.06 9.12 -2.44
CA ARG A 37 8.15 10.47 -1.87
C ARG A 37 8.63 10.50 -0.42
N ALA A 38 8.42 9.44 0.34
CA ALA A 38 8.77 9.39 1.76
C ALA A 38 10.29 9.47 1.94
N CYS A 39 10.75 10.35 2.83
CA CYS A 39 12.17 10.65 2.97
C CYS A 39 12.60 10.72 4.44
N SER A 40 13.78 10.20 4.73
CA SER A 40 14.49 10.37 5.99
C SER A 40 15.72 11.26 5.75
N PRO A 41 16.07 12.19 6.67
CA PRO A 41 15.48 12.40 7.99
C PRO A 41 14.27 13.34 8.03
N ARG A 42 13.83 13.88 6.88
CA ARG A 42 12.83 14.95 6.82
C ARG A 42 11.48 14.56 7.40
N ASP A 43 10.95 13.41 7.02
CA ASP A 43 9.58 13.01 7.36
C ASP A 43 9.57 12.02 8.56
N MET A 44 10.62 11.21 8.71
CA MET A 44 10.76 10.20 9.77
C MET A 44 12.20 9.70 9.96
N SER A 45 12.43 8.89 11.01
CA SER A 45 13.73 8.24 11.23
C SER A 45 14.03 7.18 10.16
N PRO A 46 15.31 6.81 9.93
CA PRO A 46 15.65 5.83 8.90
C PRO A 46 14.96 4.47 9.10
N GLN A 47 14.89 3.98 10.34
CA GLN A 47 14.23 2.72 10.66
C GLN A 47 12.70 2.81 10.47
N ALA A 48 12.08 3.93 10.83
CA ALA A 48 10.65 4.12 10.60
C ALA A 48 10.32 4.15 9.09
N LEU A 49 11.21 4.73 8.27
CA LEU A 49 11.05 4.75 6.81
C LEU A 49 11.09 3.35 6.20
N VAL A 50 11.99 2.49 6.68
CA VAL A 50 12.08 1.09 6.23
C VAL A 50 10.77 0.34 6.50
N GLU A 51 10.24 0.45 7.73
CA GLU A 51 8.97 -0.19 8.10
C GLU A 51 7.80 0.38 7.28
N PHE A 52 7.76 1.70 7.09
CA PHE A 52 6.73 2.35 6.27
C PHE A 52 6.73 1.83 4.83
N TRP A 53 7.90 1.76 4.21
CA TRP A 53 8.05 1.19 2.87
C TRP A 53 7.64 -0.27 2.81
N ALA A 54 7.98 -1.08 3.82
CA ALA A 54 7.60 -2.49 3.85
C ALA A 54 6.09 -2.69 3.81
N TYR A 55 5.31 -1.87 4.54
CA TYR A 55 3.84 -1.95 4.49
C TYR A 55 3.25 -1.48 3.16
N LEU A 56 3.81 -0.43 2.55
CA LEU A 56 3.37 0.02 1.22
C LEU A 56 3.70 -1.00 0.13
N ASP A 57 4.89 -1.60 0.18
CA ASP A 57 5.30 -2.66 -0.73
C ASP A 57 4.40 -3.88 -0.59
N TYR A 58 4.02 -4.25 0.65
CA TYR A 58 3.06 -5.32 0.87
C TYR A 58 1.72 -5.05 0.18
N LEU A 59 1.13 -3.86 0.39
CA LEU A 59 -0.15 -3.49 -0.26
C LEU A 59 -0.05 -3.44 -1.79
N ILE A 60 1.04 -2.88 -2.33
CA ILE A 60 1.27 -2.81 -3.79
C ILE A 60 1.29 -4.23 -4.38
N HIS A 61 2.00 -5.17 -3.75
CA HIS A 61 2.03 -6.55 -4.19
C HIS A 61 0.67 -7.24 -4.07
N SER A 62 -0.12 -6.95 -3.02
CA SER A 62 -1.46 -7.53 -2.86
C SER A 62 -2.47 -7.01 -3.88
N PHE A 63 -2.28 -5.82 -4.45
CA PHE A 63 -3.20 -5.18 -5.40
C PHE A 63 -2.80 -5.39 -6.87
N SER A 64 -1.64 -6.00 -7.13
CA SER A 64 -1.09 -6.28 -8.46
C SER A 64 -1.42 -7.70 -8.92
#